data_AF-A0A9D1MVL8-F1
#
_entry.id   AF-A0A9D1MVL8-F1
#
_cell.length_a   1.000
_cell.length_b   1.000
_cell.length_c   1.000
_cell.angle_alpha   90.00
_cell.angle_beta   90.00
_cell.angle_gamma   90.00
#
_symmetry.space_group_name_H-M   'P 1'
#
loop_
_entity.id
_entity.type
_entity.pdbx_description
1 polymer ?
#
loop_
_entity_poly.entity_id
_entity_poly.type
_entity_poly.pdbx_seq_one_letter_code
_entity_poly.pdbx_strand_id
1 'polypeptide(L)'
;MICKKRIAAVLAALLCLSLFTACSGKEESKQTESQTAAPTEAQTEPFTQQTDEVPLKGVEFQSFTCTGDNFCSTTNGELTAPDGTKFEVHSTPVSADKATFEDESTFSITASDANGETQIFNSVYYDFSGCYGPRLQAYSDGQLYFDLNDHLYRIAIETDETGAIVSSDVYLVSEKCVAPVKAEKNRLILKGSNAYDRDGSGYEALDTMTGEIEAVVYNLKIDNELVQTAISGKKAVQIAQEAMYDPENHTDKSETFLESLGEPETYSLVNGFPQLIQDPDLTSLHLIREYFPAYAWHVRLEGIYMVDMFINAETGEVCGANIDLRN
;
A
#
# COMPACT_ATOMS: atom_id res chain seq x y z
N MET A 1 -12.01 -10.67 44.23
CA MET A 1 -13.13 -11.63 44.40
C MET A 1 -14.24 -11.26 43.44
N ILE A 2 -14.73 -12.28 42.74
CA ILE A 2 -15.70 -12.31 41.64
C ILE A 2 -17.09 -11.86 42.11
N CYS A 3 -17.84 -11.09 41.29
CA CYS A 3 -19.19 -11.50 40.82
C CYS A 3 -19.84 -10.54 39.79
N LYS A 4 -19.75 -10.98 38.52
CA LYS A 4 -20.82 -11.14 37.49
C LYS A 4 -21.97 -10.11 37.37
N LYS A 5 -21.97 -9.43 36.21
CA LYS A 5 -23.01 -9.27 35.16
C LYS A 5 -24.48 -9.43 35.56
N ARG A 6 -25.34 -8.48 35.10
CA ARG A 6 -26.48 -8.77 34.21
C ARG A 6 -26.81 -7.60 33.26
N ILE A 7 -26.96 -7.96 32.00
CA ILE A 7 -27.49 -7.21 30.86
C ILE A 7 -29.02 -7.13 30.97
N ALA A 8 -29.61 -6.01 30.58
CA ALA A 8 -30.96 -5.95 30.02
C ALA A 8 -31.04 -4.79 29.02
N ALA A 9 -31.41 -5.13 27.80
CA ALA A 9 -31.55 -4.24 26.65
C ALA A 9 -33.02 -3.80 26.45
N VAL A 10 -33.20 -2.88 25.50
CA VAL A 10 -34.32 -2.77 24.52
C VAL A 10 -35.24 -1.53 24.60
N LEU A 11 -35.05 -0.67 23.57
CA LEU A 11 -35.99 0.05 22.68
C LEU A 11 -37.03 1.06 23.20
N ALA A 12 -36.91 2.30 22.68
CA ALA A 12 -37.93 3.14 22.02
C ALA A 12 -37.19 4.40 21.47
N ALA A 13 -37.43 5.00 20.30
CA ALA A 13 -38.62 5.08 19.47
C ALA A 13 -38.26 5.44 18.01
N LEU A 14 -39.03 4.88 17.07
CA LEU A 14 -39.30 5.44 15.73
C LEU A 14 -40.23 6.66 15.86
N LEU A 15 -40.09 7.67 14.98
CA LEU A 15 -41.12 8.07 13.99
C LEU A 15 -40.80 9.40 13.29
N CYS A 16 -40.88 9.32 11.94
CA CYS A 16 -41.38 10.33 10.98
C CYS A 16 -40.59 11.62 10.72
N LEU A 17 -40.18 11.82 9.46
CA LEU A 17 -41.01 12.56 8.50
C LEU A 17 -40.54 12.31 7.05
N SER A 18 -41.49 11.90 6.21
CA SER A 18 -41.45 11.85 4.75
C SER A 18 -41.63 13.23 4.12
N LEU A 19 -41.03 13.48 2.96
CA LEU A 19 -41.63 14.34 1.92
C LEU A 19 -41.11 13.95 0.53
N PHE A 20 -42.02 13.35 -0.26
CA PHE A 20 -41.96 13.29 -1.72
C PHE A 20 -42.35 14.67 -2.29
N THR A 21 -41.63 15.13 -3.31
CA THR A 21 -42.20 16.00 -4.35
C THR A 21 -41.67 15.56 -5.71
N ALA A 22 -42.57 15.02 -6.54
CA ALA A 22 -42.43 14.98 -7.98
C ALA A 22 -43.08 16.24 -8.56
N CYS A 23 -42.48 16.84 -9.59
CA CYS A 23 -43.23 17.61 -10.57
C CYS A 23 -42.54 17.55 -11.94
N SER A 24 -43.36 17.19 -12.92
CA SER A 24 -43.12 16.87 -14.33
C SER A 24 -43.11 18.06 -15.29
N GLY A 25 -42.55 17.85 -16.48
CA GLY A 25 -42.87 18.58 -17.73
C GLY A 25 -41.61 19.04 -18.47
N LYS A 26 -41.43 18.89 -19.79
CA LYS A 26 -42.34 18.60 -20.89
C LYS A 26 -41.48 18.27 -22.13
N GLU A 27 -42.01 17.43 -23.02
CA GLU A 27 -41.47 17.15 -24.36
C GLU A 27 -41.31 18.41 -25.22
N GLU A 28 -40.32 18.44 -26.11
CA GLU A 28 -40.57 18.75 -27.52
C GLU A 28 -39.48 18.20 -28.44
N SER A 29 -39.96 17.45 -29.43
CA SER A 29 -39.24 16.86 -30.56
C SER A 29 -38.91 17.93 -31.61
N LYS A 30 -37.79 17.77 -32.31
CA LYS A 30 -37.68 18.09 -33.74
C LYS A 30 -36.64 17.20 -34.41
N GLN A 31 -37.12 16.31 -35.27
CA GLN A 31 -36.34 15.69 -36.35
C GLN A 31 -35.93 16.76 -37.37
N THR A 32 -34.69 16.70 -37.86
CA THR A 32 -34.37 17.05 -39.25
C THR A 32 -33.26 16.14 -39.80
N GLU A 33 -33.63 15.47 -40.89
CA GLU A 33 -32.91 14.87 -42.00
C GLU A 33 -31.39 14.55 -41.96
N SER A 34 -31.17 13.32 -42.42
CA SER A 34 -29.93 12.70 -42.88
C SER A 34 -29.30 13.42 -44.07
N GLN A 35 -27.99 13.69 -43.99
CA GLN A 35 -27.12 13.82 -45.18
C GLN A 35 -25.85 13.00 -44.97
N THR A 36 -25.69 11.99 -45.83
CA THR A 36 -24.44 11.27 -46.03
C THR A 36 -23.51 12.13 -46.88
N ALA A 37 -22.31 12.44 -46.38
CA ALA A 37 -21.18 12.91 -47.17
C ALA A 37 -19.92 12.12 -46.75
N ALA A 38 -19.09 11.81 -47.75
CA ALA A 38 -17.99 10.84 -47.76
C ALA A 38 -16.73 11.31 -46.97
N PRO A 39 -15.71 10.46 -46.77
CA PRO A 39 -14.71 10.58 -45.70
C PRO A 39 -13.72 11.70 -46.00
N THR A 40 -13.41 12.52 -45.00
CA THR A 40 -12.30 13.48 -45.05
C THR A 40 -11.18 12.95 -44.15
N GLU A 41 -9.98 12.90 -44.71
CA GLU A 41 -8.75 12.39 -44.11
C GLU A 41 -8.47 13.02 -42.74
N ALA A 42 -8.11 12.17 -41.77
CA ALA A 42 -7.71 12.59 -40.44
C ALA A 42 -6.38 13.36 -40.53
N GLN A 43 -6.44 14.67 -40.25
CA GLN A 43 -5.27 15.43 -39.85
C GLN A 43 -5.04 15.18 -38.36
N THR A 44 -3.91 14.56 -38.03
CA THR A 44 -3.41 14.37 -36.67
C THR A 44 -3.00 15.73 -36.13
N GLU A 45 -3.80 16.30 -35.21
CA GLU A 45 -3.33 17.38 -34.34
C GLU A 45 -2.72 16.78 -33.06
N PRO A 46 -1.63 17.37 -32.52
CA PRO A 46 -0.98 16.89 -31.32
C PRO A 46 -1.91 17.05 -30.11
N PHE A 47 -2.06 15.97 -29.36
CA PHE A 47 -2.81 15.90 -28.10
C PHE A 47 -2.29 16.95 -27.12
N THR A 48 -3.06 18.00 -26.91
CA THR A 48 -2.87 18.93 -25.80
C THR A 48 -3.61 18.34 -24.60
N GLN A 49 -2.87 17.97 -23.55
CA GLN A 49 -3.44 17.59 -22.25
C GLN A 49 -4.38 18.71 -21.79
N GLN A 50 -5.68 18.43 -21.80
CA GLN A 50 -6.69 19.24 -21.15
C GLN A 50 -7.05 18.53 -19.84
N THR A 51 -6.36 18.90 -18.77
CA THR A 51 -6.68 18.52 -17.39
C THR A 51 -7.89 19.33 -16.93
N ASP A 52 -9.10 18.91 -17.31
CA ASP A 52 -10.28 19.24 -16.53
C ASP A 52 -10.34 18.24 -15.36
N GLU A 53 -9.47 18.47 -14.37
CA GLU A 53 -9.51 17.83 -13.06
C GLU A 53 -10.87 18.15 -12.42
N VAL A 54 -11.78 17.18 -12.45
CA VAL A 54 -12.95 17.20 -11.58
C VAL A 54 -12.57 16.42 -10.32
N PRO A 55 -12.09 17.08 -9.25
CA PRO A 55 -11.95 16.42 -7.97
C PRO A 55 -13.33 15.87 -7.55
N LEU A 56 -13.32 14.70 -6.92
CA LEU A 56 -14.46 14.17 -6.18
C LEU A 56 -15.16 15.30 -5.42
N LYS A 57 -16.44 15.54 -5.70
CA LYS A 57 -17.23 16.46 -4.89
C LYS A 57 -17.29 15.92 -3.45
N GLY A 58 -16.56 16.59 -2.55
CA GLY A 58 -16.55 16.28 -1.12
C GLY A 58 -15.44 15.35 -0.64
N VAL A 59 -14.41 15.08 -1.47
CA VAL A 59 -13.22 14.34 -1.03
C VAL A 59 -11.99 15.20 -1.26
N GLU A 60 -11.28 15.53 -0.18
CA GLU A 60 -9.95 16.15 -0.28
C GLU A 60 -8.93 15.09 -0.69
N PHE A 61 -8.22 15.35 -1.79
CA PHE A 61 -7.05 14.58 -2.19
C PHE A 61 -5.87 15.18 -1.44
N GLN A 62 -5.29 14.39 -0.53
CA GLN A 62 -3.97 14.69 0.02
C GLN A 62 -3.06 13.61 -0.54
N SER A 63 -2.19 13.97 -1.50
CA SER A 63 -1.12 13.07 -1.92
C SER A 63 -0.23 12.80 -0.71
N PHE A 64 -0.15 11.55 -0.27
CA PHE A 64 0.77 11.15 0.79
C PHE A 64 1.88 10.33 0.17
N THR A 65 2.83 11.03 -0.42
CA THR A 65 4.09 10.40 -0.76
C THR A 65 4.72 9.82 0.50
N CYS A 66 5.25 8.60 0.42
CA CYS A 66 6.39 8.19 1.24
C CYS A 66 7.64 9.03 0.86
N THR A 67 7.51 10.35 0.95
CA THR A 67 8.60 11.33 0.77
C THR A 67 8.60 12.22 2.00
N GLY A 68 9.78 12.43 2.55
CA GLY A 68 9.99 13.10 3.83
C GLY A 68 10.78 12.18 4.75
N ASP A 69 10.59 12.30 6.07
CA ASP A 69 11.42 11.69 7.11
C ASP A 69 11.02 10.26 7.52
N ASN A 70 10.06 9.63 6.83
CA ASN A 70 9.49 8.32 7.21
C ASN A 70 9.43 7.32 6.03
N PHE A 71 9.82 6.06 6.25
CA PHE A 71 9.99 5.03 5.20
C PHE A 71 9.64 3.61 5.69
N CYS A 72 9.04 2.77 4.84
CA CYS A 72 8.83 1.33 5.07
C CYS A 72 9.70 0.51 4.09
N SER A 73 10.46 -0.47 4.59
CA SER A 73 11.35 -1.31 3.77
C SER A 73 10.56 -2.33 2.94
N THR A 74 11.05 -2.63 1.75
CA THR A 74 10.37 -3.55 0.81
C THR A 74 11.08 -4.87 0.58
N THR A 75 12.39 -5.02 0.82
CA THR A 75 13.13 -6.29 0.93
C THR A 75 14.63 -6.02 0.90
N ASN A 76 15.43 -6.87 1.58
CA ASN A 76 16.91 -6.99 1.54
C ASN A 76 17.68 -6.66 2.83
N GLY A 77 17.07 -6.68 4.02
CA GLY A 77 17.82 -6.53 5.27
C GLY A 77 18.53 -5.18 5.44
N GLU A 78 18.34 -4.28 4.48
CA GLU A 78 18.84 -2.92 4.44
C GLU A 78 17.66 -1.94 4.47
N LEU A 79 17.88 -0.78 5.07
CA LEU A 79 16.95 0.33 5.09
C LEU A 79 17.77 1.63 5.06
N THR A 80 17.48 2.55 4.15
CA THR A 80 18.11 3.88 4.14
C THR A 80 17.10 4.91 4.62
N ALA A 81 17.40 5.60 5.71
CA ALA A 81 16.61 6.71 6.19
C ALA A 81 16.76 7.95 5.29
N PRO A 82 15.82 8.90 5.35
CA PRO A 82 15.81 10.07 4.47
C PRO A 82 17.00 11.03 4.66
N ASP A 83 17.60 11.02 5.84
CA ASP A 83 18.85 11.74 6.14
C ASP A 83 20.09 11.07 5.53
N GLY A 84 19.94 9.90 4.90
CA GLY A 84 21.00 9.11 4.29
C GLY A 84 21.61 8.05 5.20
N THR A 85 21.17 7.95 6.46
CA THR A 85 21.62 6.92 7.39
C THR A 85 21.22 5.54 6.87
N LYS A 86 22.19 4.64 6.72
CA LYS A 86 21.94 3.27 6.26
C LYS A 86 21.91 2.31 7.43
N PHE A 87 20.88 1.48 7.48
CA PHE A 87 20.74 0.40 8.44
C PHE A 87 20.92 -0.94 7.75
N GLU A 88 21.68 -1.84 8.35
CA GLU A 88 21.98 -3.16 7.77
C GLU A 88 21.96 -4.25 8.85
N VAL A 89 21.38 -5.40 8.51
CA VAL A 89 21.36 -6.60 9.35
C VAL A 89 22.55 -7.50 9.01
N HIS A 90 23.38 -7.77 10.01
CA HIS A 90 24.52 -8.69 9.90
C HIS A 90 24.23 -9.98 10.64
N SER A 91 24.56 -11.13 10.05
CA SER A 91 24.51 -12.44 10.72
C SER A 91 25.91 -12.97 11.02
N THR A 92 26.06 -13.61 12.18
CA THR A 92 27.28 -14.27 12.62
C THR A 92 26.91 -15.69 13.07
N PRO A 93 27.40 -16.73 12.38
CA PRO A 93 27.13 -18.12 12.75
C PRO A 93 27.62 -18.43 14.18
N VAL A 94 26.83 -19.16 14.96
CA VAL A 94 27.20 -19.57 16.33
C VAL A 94 28.28 -20.68 16.32
N SER A 95 28.40 -21.44 15.22
CA SER A 95 29.47 -22.42 15.02
C SER A 95 30.12 -22.31 13.64
N ALA A 96 31.45 -22.35 13.59
CA ALA A 96 32.24 -22.16 12.37
C ALA A 96 32.31 -23.41 11.46
N ASP A 97 31.85 -24.58 11.94
CA ASP A 97 32.15 -25.87 11.31
C ASP A 97 31.01 -26.46 10.46
N LYS A 98 29.82 -25.84 10.42
CA LYS A 98 28.73 -26.23 9.52
C LYS A 98 27.91 -24.99 9.15
N ALA A 99 27.74 -24.77 7.85
CA ALA A 99 26.81 -23.79 7.30
C ALA A 99 25.75 -24.58 6.52
N THR A 100 24.73 -25.01 7.24
CA THR A 100 23.49 -25.60 6.76
C THR A 100 22.35 -24.65 7.11
N PHE A 101 21.21 -24.79 6.44
CA PHE A 101 20.02 -23.95 6.63
C PHE A 101 19.43 -24.03 8.06
N GLU A 102 19.95 -24.93 8.90
CA GLU A 102 19.53 -25.16 10.29
C GLU A 102 20.51 -24.57 11.33
N ASP A 103 21.60 -23.90 10.90
CA ASP A 103 22.61 -23.41 11.84
C ASP A 103 22.20 -22.08 12.46
N GLU A 104 22.10 -22.09 13.80
CA GLU A 104 21.82 -20.92 14.62
C GLU A 104 22.85 -19.82 14.36
N SER A 105 22.35 -18.62 14.06
CA SER A 105 23.16 -17.40 13.94
C SER A 105 22.73 -16.39 14.97
N THR A 106 23.69 -15.58 15.41
CA THR A 106 23.43 -14.32 16.10
C THR A 106 23.37 -13.20 15.07
N PHE A 107 22.60 -12.18 15.36
CA PHE A 107 22.37 -11.03 14.50
C PHE A 107 22.74 -9.72 15.18
N SER A 108 23.19 -8.75 14.37
CA SER A 108 23.36 -7.36 14.78
C SER A 108 22.80 -6.42 13.74
N ILE A 109 22.45 -5.21 14.16
CA ILE A 109 22.06 -4.13 13.24
C ILE A 109 23.09 -3.01 13.38
N THR A 110 23.64 -2.56 12.25
CA THR A 110 24.51 -1.38 12.20
C THR A 110 23.78 -0.20 11.59
N ALA A 111 24.15 1.00 11.99
CA ALA A 111 23.78 2.26 11.40
C ALA A 111 25.05 2.93 10.85
N SER A 112 25.04 3.29 9.57
CA SER A 112 26.14 3.91 8.86
C SER A 112 25.73 5.29 8.38
N ASP A 113 26.37 6.32 8.95
CA ASP A 113 26.09 7.74 8.69
C ASP A 113 27.39 8.51 8.39
N ALA A 114 27.33 9.84 8.44
CA ALA A 114 28.50 10.72 8.24
C ALA A 114 29.56 10.60 9.35
N ASN A 115 29.19 10.11 10.53
CA ASN A 115 30.05 9.91 11.69
C ASN A 115 30.69 8.50 11.72
N GLY A 116 30.21 7.58 10.88
CA GLY A 116 30.79 6.26 10.68
C GLY A 116 29.77 5.15 10.84
N GLU A 117 30.26 3.94 11.09
CA GLU A 117 29.42 2.77 11.36
C GLU A 117 29.31 2.52 12.87
N THR A 118 28.09 2.40 13.37
CA THR A 118 27.78 2.14 14.78
C THR A 118 26.85 0.93 14.89
N GLN A 119 27.18 -0.04 15.74
CA GLN A 119 26.26 -1.15 16.06
C GLN A 119 25.19 -0.64 17.03
N ILE A 120 23.92 -0.76 16.64
CA ILE A 120 22.75 -0.26 17.41
C ILE A 120 21.87 -1.40 17.95
N PHE A 121 22.14 -2.64 17.55
CA PHE A 121 21.48 -3.83 18.09
C PHE A 121 22.42 -5.03 18.01
N ASN A 122 22.33 -5.91 19.01
CA ASN A 122 23.01 -7.20 19.01
C ASN A 122 22.20 -8.23 19.78
N SER A 123 21.73 -9.25 19.07
CA SER A 123 20.89 -10.34 19.60
C SER A 123 21.56 -11.20 20.67
N VAL A 124 22.91 -11.21 20.76
CA VAL A 124 23.63 -11.90 21.83
C VAL A 124 23.21 -11.38 23.21
N TYR A 125 22.92 -10.08 23.33
CA TYR A 125 22.44 -9.50 24.59
C TYR A 125 21.04 -9.98 25.00
N TYR A 126 20.28 -10.54 24.04
CA TYR A 126 18.92 -11.01 24.23
C TYR A 126 18.83 -12.55 24.24
N ASP A 127 19.98 -13.23 24.25
CA ASP A 127 20.08 -14.70 24.17
C ASP A 127 19.28 -15.28 22.99
N PHE A 128 19.28 -14.54 21.88
CA PHE A 128 18.55 -14.93 20.68
C PHE A 128 19.51 -15.41 19.60
N SER A 129 19.31 -16.66 19.18
CA SER A 129 19.90 -17.27 17.99
C SER A 129 18.81 -17.90 17.14
N GLY A 130 18.99 -17.91 15.82
CA GLY A 130 18.00 -18.49 14.93
C GLY A 130 18.42 -18.53 13.46
N CYS A 131 17.62 -19.22 12.65
CA CYS A 131 17.81 -19.31 11.21
C CYS A 131 17.18 -18.11 10.47
N TYR A 132 16.27 -17.40 11.13
CA TYR A 132 15.64 -16.18 10.63
C TYR A 132 16.08 -14.99 11.47
N GLY A 133 16.84 -14.08 10.84
CA GLY A 133 17.30 -12.85 11.47
C GLY A 133 16.21 -11.78 11.55
N PRO A 134 16.50 -10.67 12.25
CA PRO A 134 15.62 -9.52 12.24
C PRO A 134 15.44 -9.02 10.80
N ARG A 135 14.24 -8.52 10.46
CA ARG A 135 14.05 -7.80 9.20
C ARG A 135 13.72 -6.35 9.51
N LEU A 136 14.40 -5.44 8.85
CA LEU A 136 14.13 -4.01 8.97
C LEU A 136 12.79 -3.72 8.31
N GLN A 137 11.91 -3.03 9.01
CA GLN A 137 10.53 -2.84 8.60
C GLN A 137 10.24 -1.38 8.26
N ALA A 138 10.65 -0.44 9.11
CA ALA A 138 10.43 0.98 8.86
C ALA A 138 11.42 1.87 9.61
N TYR A 139 11.57 3.11 9.17
CA TYR A 139 12.17 4.19 9.93
C TYR A 139 11.16 5.32 10.04
N SER A 140 10.83 5.72 11.27
CA SER A 140 9.83 6.77 11.48
C SER A 140 10.05 7.50 12.79
N ASP A 141 9.93 8.84 12.75
CA ASP A 141 10.09 9.74 13.89
C ASP A 141 11.38 9.49 14.70
N GLY A 142 12.49 9.27 13.98
CA GLY A 142 13.81 9.02 14.59
C GLY A 142 14.01 7.60 15.12
N GLN A 143 13.08 6.68 14.88
CA GLN A 143 13.10 5.33 15.42
C GLN A 143 13.17 4.29 14.29
N LEU A 144 14.00 3.25 14.48
CA LEU A 144 14.09 2.13 13.56
C LEU A 144 13.18 0.99 14.04
N TYR A 145 12.28 0.53 13.18
CA TYR A 145 11.37 -0.57 13.44
C TYR A 145 11.86 -1.83 12.73
N PHE A 146 11.83 -2.96 13.43
CA PHE A 146 12.24 -4.24 12.89
C PHE A 146 11.41 -5.36 13.51
N ASP A 147 11.16 -6.43 12.75
CA ASP A 147 10.53 -7.62 13.30
C ASP A 147 11.58 -8.64 13.73
N LEU A 148 11.29 -9.35 14.81
CA LEU A 148 12.11 -10.45 15.32
C LEU A 148 11.17 -11.45 16.01
N ASN A 149 11.22 -12.73 15.63
CA ASN A 149 10.36 -13.80 16.17
C ASN A 149 8.86 -13.48 16.14
N ASP A 150 8.33 -12.96 15.04
CA ASP A 150 6.90 -12.57 14.91
C ASP A 150 6.46 -11.42 15.83
N HIS A 151 7.39 -10.68 16.43
CA HIS A 151 7.11 -9.49 17.22
C HIS A 151 7.68 -8.25 16.51
N LEU A 152 7.02 -7.11 16.64
CA LEU A 152 7.53 -5.83 16.17
C LEU A 152 8.28 -5.13 17.31
N TYR A 153 9.50 -4.70 17.04
CA TYR A 153 10.33 -3.92 17.94
C TYR A 153 10.66 -2.56 17.33
N ARG A 154 11.04 -1.62 18.19
CA ARG A 154 11.67 -0.37 17.79
C ARG A 154 13.01 -0.19 18.49
N ILE A 155 13.94 0.50 17.83
CA ILE A 155 15.17 1.03 18.39
C ILE A 155 15.02 2.54 18.46
N ALA A 156 15.00 3.10 19.66
CA ALA A 156 15.13 4.53 19.89
C ALA A 156 16.61 4.90 19.79
N ILE A 157 16.95 5.77 18.85
CA ILE A 157 18.32 6.19 18.59
C ILE A 157 18.51 7.59 19.17
N GLU A 158 19.45 7.73 20.10
CA GLU A 158 19.84 9.03 20.64
C GLU A 158 21.13 9.49 19.97
N THR A 159 21.15 10.74 19.50
CA THR A 159 22.31 11.38 18.90
C THR A 159 22.79 12.57 19.72
N ASP A 160 24.09 12.85 19.66
CA ASP A 160 24.66 14.06 20.24
C ASP A 160 24.50 15.29 19.31
N GLU A 161 25.07 16.43 19.72
CA GLU A 161 25.02 17.69 18.95
C GLU A 161 25.74 17.59 17.58
N THR A 162 26.58 16.58 17.39
CA THR A 162 27.26 16.30 16.11
C THR A 162 26.48 15.34 15.21
N GLY A 163 25.37 14.80 15.72
CA GLY A 163 24.58 13.76 15.07
C GLY A 163 25.13 12.36 15.26
N ALA A 164 26.17 12.17 16.07
CA ALA A 164 26.73 10.85 16.34
C ALA A 164 25.81 10.06 17.28
N ILE A 165 25.59 8.78 16.98
CA ILE A 165 24.78 7.89 17.80
C ILE A 165 25.50 7.63 19.13
N VAL A 166 24.85 7.98 20.25
CA VAL A 166 25.40 7.81 21.60
C VAL A 166 24.65 6.76 22.42
N SER A 167 23.40 6.46 22.07
CA SER A 167 22.60 5.41 22.70
C SER A 167 21.64 4.77 21.70
N SER A 168 21.29 3.52 21.96
CA SER A 168 20.30 2.75 21.20
C SER A 168 19.54 1.82 22.15
N ASP A 169 18.27 2.12 22.41
CA ASP A 169 17.43 1.35 23.31
C ASP A 169 16.34 0.61 22.53
N VAL A 170 16.14 -0.67 22.85
CA VAL A 170 15.18 -1.55 22.17
C VAL A 170 13.90 -1.65 22.98
N TYR A 171 12.76 -1.45 22.34
CA TYR A 171 11.44 -1.59 22.94
C TYR A 171 10.56 -2.52 22.12
N LEU A 172 9.83 -3.39 22.81
CA LEU A 172 8.76 -4.17 22.22
C LEU A 172 7.60 -3.24 21.87
N VAL A 173 7.15 -3.28 20.61
CA VAL A 173 6.00 -2.52 20.11
C VAL A 173 4.75 -3.39 20.10
N SER A 174 4.86 -4.61 19.57
CA SER A 174 3.72 -5.52 19.47
C SER A 174 4.15 -6.97 19.61
N GLU A 175 3.42 -7.74 20.42
CA GLU A 175 3.55 -9.20 20.52
C GLU A 175 2.92 -9.95 19.36
N LYS A 176 2.22 -9.24 18.47
CA LYS A 176 1.58 -9.83 17.30
C LYS A 176 2.51 -9.70 16.09
N CYS A 177 2.38 -10.65 15.17
CA CYS A 177 2.97 -10.55 13.84
C CYS A 177 2.26 -9.43 13.06
N VAL A 178 2.86 -8.24 13.11
CA VAL A 178 2.41 -7.02 12.43
C VAL A 178 3.56 -6.40 11.65
N ALA A 179 3.27 -5.87 10.48
CA ALA A 179 4.25 -5.18 9.64
C ALA A 179 3.79 -3.73 9.40
N PRO A 180 4.66 -2.72 9.58
CA PRO A 180 4.42 -1.37 9.10
C PRO A 180 4.17 -1.35 7.60
N VAL A 181 3.06 -0.74 7.17
CA VAL A 181 2.71 -0.57 5.75
C VAL A 181 2.66 0.89 5.34
N LYS A 182 2.47 1.82 6.28
CA LYS A 182 2.53 3.25 6.00
C LYS A 182 3.12 3.97 7.20
N ALA A 183 3.96 4.96 6.93
CA ALA A 183 4.58 5.80 7.93
C ALA A 183 4.23 7.27 7.71
N GLU A 184 3.62 7.86 8.72
CA GLU A 184 3.22 9.26 8.81
C GLU A 184 3.91 9.88 10.03
N LYS A 185 4.00 11.20 10.09
CA LYS A 185 4.55 11.86 11.28
C LYS A 185 3.73 11.49 12.52
N ASN A 186 4.41 11.07 13.57
CA ASN A 186 3.85 10.59 14.84
C ASN A 186 2.99 9.31 14.72
N ARG A 187 2.97 8.61 13.56
CA ARG A 187 2.03 7.52 13.33
C ARG A 187 2.52 6.46 12.34
N LEU A 188 2.41 5.19 12.71
CA LEU A 188 2.61 4.06 11.80
C LEU A 188 1.31 3.27 11.61
N ILE A 189 0.95 2.96 10.37
CA ILE A 189 -0.11 2.00 10.07
C ILE A 189 0.52 0.61 9.99
N LEU A 190 0.03 -0.29 10.81
CA LEU A 190 0.46 -1.66 10.95
C LEU A 190 -0.58 -2.60 10.33
N LYS A 191 -0.09 -3.55 9.55
CA LYS A 191 -0.87 -4.64 8.96
C LYS A 191 -0.68 -5.89 9.80
N GLY A 192 -1.75 -6.39 10.41
CA GLY A 192 -1.74 -7.70 11.06
C GLY A 192 -1.89 -8.85 10.05
N SER A 193 -1.61 -10.07 10.51
CA SER A 193 -1.76 -11.29 9.71
C SER A 193 -3.19 -11.55 9.18
N ASN A 194 -4.22 -10.94 9.78
CA ASN A 194 -5.62 -11.04 9.35
C ASN A 194 -6.11 -9.85 8.50
N ALA A 195 -5.25 -8.92 8.08
CA ALA A 195 -5.64 -7.67 7.40
C ALA A 195 -6.21 -7.84 5.98
N TYR A 196 -6.43 -9.06 5.50
CA TYR A 196 -7.05 -9.33 4.19
C TYR A 196 -8.59 -9.43 4.25
N ASP A 197 -9.20 -9.10 5.40
CA ASP A 197 -10.65 -9.07 5.51
C ASP A 197 -11.24 -7.97 4.61
N ARG A 198 -12.29 -8.34 3.88
CA ARG A 198 -12.86 -7.59 2.74
C ARG A 198 -13.37 -6.18 3.07
N ASP A 199 -13.45 -5.81 4.34
CA ASP A 199 -14.01 -4.57 4.86
C ASP A 199 -12.96 -3.53 5.28
N GLY A 200 -11.66 -3.80 5.07
CA GLY A 200 -10.58 -2.92 5.52
C GLY A 200 -10.30 -3.03 7.03
N SER A 201 -10.81 -4.10 7.67
CA SER A 201 -10.49 -4.42 9.06
C SER A 201 -9.18 -5.22 9.16
N GLY A 202 -8.49 -5.10 10.30
CA GLY A 202 -7.21 -5.79 10.55
C GLY A 202 -5.96 -4.91 10.43
N TYR A 203 -6.14 -3.60 10.27
CA TYR A 203 -5.08 -2.61 10.42
C TYR A 203 -5.12 -1.97 11.81
N GLU A 204 -3.95 -1.65 12.34
CA GLU A 204 -3.77 -0.94 13.60
C GLU A 204 -2.94 0.33 13.34
N ALA A 205 -3.18 1.41 14.07
CA ALA A 205 -2.33 2.58 14.08
C ALA A 205 -1.54 2.62 15.39
N LEU A 206 -0.23 2.74 15.27
CA LEU A 206 0.69 3.04 16.37
C LEU A 206 0.94 4.55 16.40
N ASP A 207 0.67 5.18 17.54
CA ASP A 207 1.20 6.50 17.84
C ASP A 207 2.67 6.34 18.27
N THR A 208 3.60 6.82 17.43
CA THR A 208 5.04 6.57 17.59
C THR A 208 5.64 7.36 18.78
N MET A 209 4.92 8.38 19.26
CA MET A 209 5.34 9.23 20.38
C MET A 209 4.94 8.63 21.72
N THR A 210 3.73 8.06 21.81
CA THR A 210 3.17 7.50 23.05
C THR A 210 3.36 5.99 23.16
N GLY A 211 3.48 5.29 22.03
CA GLY A 211 3.48 3.84 21.94
C GLY A 211 2.07 3.22 22.01
N GLU A 212 1.01 4.02 22.00
CA GLU A 212 -0.37 3.51 22.03
C GLU A 212 -0.75 2.94 20.66
N ILE A 213 -1.49 1.82 20.67
CA ILE A 213 -1.98 1.14 19.47
C ILE A 213 -3.50 1.10 19.49
N GLU A 214 -4.12 1.52 18.38
CA GLU A 214 -5.55 1.46 18.18
C GLU A 214 -5.92 0.78 16.86
N ALA A 215 -7.08 0.12 16.80
CA ALA A 215 -7.60 -0.43 15.56
C ALA A 215 -8.10 0.69 14.64
N VAL A 216 -7.81 0.59 13.35
CA VAL A 216 -8.22 1.60 12.35
C VAL A 216 -8.83 0.95 11.12
N VAL A 217 -9.66 1.71 10.40
CA VAL A 217 -10.14 1.32 9.07
C VAL A 217 -9.16 1.88 8.04
N TYR A 218 -8.58 1.00 7.25
CA TYR A 218 -7.59 1.34 6.23
C TYR A 218 -7.83 0.46 5.00
N ASN A 219 -7.39 0.87 3.81
CA ASN A 219 -7.65 0.14 2.56
C ASN A 219 -9.17 0.00 2.26
N LEU A 220 -9.93 1.08 2.50
CA LEU A 220 -11.39 1.08 2.41
C LEU A 220 -11.85 0.99 0.95
N LYS A 221 -12.73 0.02 0.67
CA LYS A 221 -13.35 -0.13 -0.65
C LYS A 221 -14.56 0.77 -0.79
N ILE A 222 -14.58 1.54 -1.87
CA ILE A 222 -15.70 2.40 -2.26
C ILE A 222 -16.42 1.72 -3.43
N ASP A 223 -17.43 0.92 -3.10
CA ASP A 223 -18.25 0.20 -4.07
C ASP A 223 -19.34 1.12 -4.65
N ASN A 224 -18.95 2.01 -5.57
CA ASN A 224 -19.89 2.83 -6.31
C ASN A 224 -19.38 3.11 -7.73
N GLU A 225 -20.10 2.59 -8.73
CA GLU A 225 -19.78 2.75 -10.15
C GLU A 225 -19.79 4.21 -10.65
N LEU A 226 -20.40 5.13 -9.89
CA LEU A 226 -20.56 6.54 -10.24
C LEU A 226 -19.55 7.47 -9.54
N VAL A 227 -18.54 6.92 -8.88
CA VAL A 227 -17.52 7.73 -8.20
C VAL A 227 -16.69 8.48 -9.25
N GLN A 228 -16.75 9.81 -9.21
CA GLN A 228 -16.03 10.68 -10.15
C GLN A 228 -14.70 11.13 -9.55
N THR A 229 -13.63 10.46 -9.94
CA THR A 229 -12.24 10.89 -9.72
C THR A 229 -11.68 11.52 -11.00
N ALA A 230 -10.49 12.13 -10.94
CA ALA A 230 -9.84 12.70 -12.12
C ALA A 230 -9.67 11.66 -13.24
N ILE A 231 -9.31 10.43 -12.86
CA ILE A 231 -9.30 9.26 -13.74
C ILE A 231 -10.57 8.45 -13.49
N SER A 232 -11.49 8.38 -14.46
CA SER A 232 -12.68 7.51 -14.31
C SER A 232 -12.31 6.02 -14.23
N GLY A 233 -13.15 5.20 -13.60
CA GLY A 233 -12.95 3.74 -13.59
C GLY A 233 -12.83 3.14 -15.00
N LYS A 234 -13.62 3.60 -15.98
CA LYS A 234 -13.48 3.16 -17.37
C LYS A 234 -12.11 3.50 -17.96
N LYS A 235 -11.58 4.69 -17.66
CA LYS A 235 -10.24 5.07 -18.11
C LYS A 235 -9.16 4.26 -17.39
N ALA A 236 -9.33 3.96 -16.10
CA ALA A 236 -8.43 3.08 -15.35
C ALA A 236 -8.38 1.67 -15.94
N VAL A 237 -9.50 1.12 -16.41
CA VAL A 237 -9.53 -0.19 -17.12
C VAL A 237 -8.71 -0.14 -18.40
N GLN A 238 -8.84 0.92 -19.19
CA GLN A 238 -8.03 1.09 -20.40
C GLN A 238 -6.53 1.17 -20.08
N ILE A 239 -6.17 1.95 -19.06
CA ILE A 239 -4.78 2.07 -18.60
C ILE A 239 -4.25 0.70 -18.15
N ALA A 240 -5.03 -0.06 -17.37
CA ALA A 240 -4.62 -1.39 -16.92
C ALA A 240 -4.41 -2.37 -18.08
N GLN A 241 -5.30 -2.36 -19.08
CA GLN A 241 -5.17 -3.18 -20.28
C GLN A 241 -3.93 -2.81 -21.12
N GLU A 242 -3.56 -1.54 -21.19
CA GLU A 242 -2.32 -1.12 -21.86
C GLU A 242 -1.10 -1.48 -21.02
N ALA A 243 -1.15 -1.22 -19.72
CA ALA A 243 -0.06 -1.42 -18.78
C ALA A 243 0.34 -2.90 -18.62
N MET A 244 -0.60 -3.84 -18.79
CA MET A 244 -0.29 -5.27 -18.67
C MET A 244 0.57 -5.80 -19.81
N TYR A 245 0.79 -5.04 -20.88
CA TYR A 245 1.72 -5.39 -21.97
C TYR A 245 3.00 -4.56 -21.96
N ASP A 246 3.14 -3.63 -21.02
CA ASP A 246 4.38 -2.87 -20.84
C ASP A 246 5.40 -3.78 -20.14
N PRO A 247 6.53 -4.13 -20.80
CA PRO A 247 7.57 -4.97 -20.20
C PRO A 247 8.11 -4.41 -18.87
N GLU A 248 8.05 -3.10 -18.69
CA GLU A 248 8.49 -2.44 -17.45
C GLU A 248 7.52 -2.70 -16.28
N ASN A 249 6.35 -3.31 -16.54
CA ASN A 249 5.41 -3.74 -15.50
C ASN A 249 5.54 -5.20 -15.08
N HIS A 250 6.60 -5.89 -15.51
CA HIS A 250 6.79 -7.32 -15.26
C HIS A 250 8.14 -7.61 -14.63
N THR A 251 8.15 -8.61 -13.75
CA THR A 251 9.39 -9.21 -13.27
C THR A 251 10.08 -10.03 -14.37
N ASP A 252 9.30 -10.72 -15.20
CA ASP A 252 9.78 -11.39 -16.42
C ASP A 252 9.61 -10.47 -17.63
N LYS A 253 10.74 -9.94 -18.12
CA LYS A 253 10.78 -9.03 -19.28
C LYS A 253 10.97 -9.77 -20.61
N SER A 254 10.85 -11.10 -20.63
CA SER A 254 11.04 -11.88 -21.86
C SER A 254 9.90 -11.63 -22.87
N GLU A 255 10.26 -11.59 -24.16
CA GLU A 255 9.27 -11.48 -25.24
C GLU A 255 8.27 -12.65 -25.19
N THR A 256 8.74 -13.85 -24.80
CA THR A 256 7.89 -15.05 -24.68
C THR A 256 6.82 -14.89 -23.60
N PHE A 257 7.12 -14.24 -22.48
CA PHE A 257 6.12 -13.94 -21.45
C PHE A 257 5.05 -12.97 -21.99
N LEU A 258 5.46 -11.90 -22.66
CA LEU A 258 4.54 -10.92 -23.23
C LEU A 258 3.62 -11.54 -24.29
N GLU A 259 4.17 -12.37 -25.17
CA GLU A 259 3.38 -13.12 -26.17
C GLU A 259 2.38 -14.07 -25.50
N SER A 260 2.72 -14.63 -24.33
CA SER A 260 1.86 -15.57 -23.59
C SER A 260 0.65 -14.92 -22.93
N LEU A 261 0.66 -13.60 -22.72
CA LEU A 261 -0.48 -12.85 -22.19
C LEU A 261 -1.68 -12.92 -23.15
N GLY A 262 -1.46 -13.12 -24.46
CA GLY A 262 -2.53 -13.12 -25.46
C GLY A 262 -3.05 -11.71 -25.76
N GLU A 263 -4.19 -11.59 -26.45
CA GLU A 263 -4.73 -10.29 -26.88
C GLU A 263 -5.53 -9.59 -25.75
N PRO A 264 -5.51 -8.25 -25.66
CA PRO A 264 -6.19 -7.50 -24.58
C PRO A 264 -7.70 -7.81 -24.46
N GLU A 265 -8.36 -8.10 -25.57
CA GLU A 265 -9.80 -8.41 -25.63
C GLU A 265 -10.14 -9.77 -25.01
N THR A 266 -9.14 -10.62 -24.75
CA THR A 266 -9.35 -11.91 -24.08
C THR A 266 -9.51 -11.75 -22.56
N TYR A 267 -9.20 -10.57 -22.02
CA TYR A 267 -9.33 -10.26 -20.61
C TYR A 267 -10.67 -9.59 -20.30
N SER A 268 -11.26 -10.00 -19.17
CA SER A 268 -12.52 -9.45 -18.67
C SER A 268 -12.39 -9.01 -17.21
N LEU A 269 -13.19 -8.04 -16.79
CA LEU A 269 -13.22 -7.60 -15.40
C LEU A 269 -13.90 -8.63 -14.51
N VAL A 270 -13.21 -9.09 -13.47
CA VAL A 270 -13.72 -10.13 -12.53
C VAL A 270 -15.01 -9.68 -11.85
N ASN A 271 -15.09 -8.42 -11.44
CA ASN A 271 -16.24 -7.88 -10.69
C ASN A 271 -17.18 -7.05 -11.58
N GLY A 272 -17.00 -7.06 -12.90
CA GLY A 272 -17.76 -6.22 -13.84
C GLY A 272 -17.40 -4.74 -13.84
N PHE A 273 -16.80 -4.22 -12.77
CA PHE A 273 -16.29 -2.84 -12.65
C PHE A 273 -15.01 -2.80 -11.79
N PRO A 274 -14.12 -1.80 -11.99
CA PRO A 274 -12.96 -1.59 -11.13
C PRO A 274 -13.39 -1.02 -9.76
N GLN A 275 -12.74 -1.45 -8.68
CA GLN A 275 -13.05 -0.97 -7.32
C GLN A 275 -12.20 0.25 -6.98
N LEU A 276 -12.79 1.33 -6.45
CA LEU A 276 -11.99 2.42 -5.90
C LEU A 276 -11.58 2.08 -4.47
N ILE A 277 -10.31 2.23 -4.17
CA ILE A 277 -9.72 1.97 -2.86
C ILE A 277 -9.17 3.27 -2.31
N GLN A 278 -9.56 3.60 -1.07
CA GLN A 278 -8.99 4.69 -0.30
C GLN A 278 -7.83 4.17 0.55
N ASP A 279 -6.73 4.93 0.58
CA ASP A 279 -5.50 4.60 1.30
C ASP A 279 -5.05 3.14 1.03
N PRO A 280 -4.81 2.77 -0.25
CA PRO A 280 -4.43 1.42 -0.63
C PRO A 280 -3.09 1.02 -0.03
N ASP A 281 -3.05 -0.19 0.52
CA ASP A 281 -1.82 -0.88 0.90
C ASP A 281 -1.25 -1.64 -0.32
N LEU A 282 -0.18 -1.10 -0.90
CA LEU A 282 0.47 -1.64 -2.10
C LEU A 282 1.68 -2.53 -1.79
N THR A 283 1.99 -2.77 -0.51
CA THR A 283 3.26 -3.43 -0.09
C THR A 283 3.40 -4.87 -0.54
N SER A 284 2.28 -5.55 -0.83
CA SER A 284 2.28 -6.95 -1.30
C SER A 284 2.37 -7.09 -2.82
N LEU A 285 2.59 -6.00 -3.57
CA LEU A 285 2.61 -6.03 -5.03
C LEU A 285 4.03 -6.21 -5.59
N HIS A 286 4.12 -6.85 -6.76
CA HIS A 286 5.39 -7.18 -7.40
C HIS A 286 6.10 -5.95 -7.99
N LEU A 287 5.32 -4.95 -8.39
CA LEU A 287 5.83 -3.69 -8.90
C LEU A 287 5.09 -2.54 -8.21
N ILE A 288 5.84 -1.51 -7.83
CA ILE A 288 5.30 -0.25 -7.30
C ILE A 288 6.02 0.88 -8.03
N ARG A 289 5.29 1.70 -8.81
CA ARG A 289 5.87 2.90 -9.46
C ARG A 289 5.57 4.18 -8.71
N GLU A 290 4.49 4.19 -7.94
CA GLU A 290 4.06 5.32 -7.12
C GLU A 290 3.64 4.82 -5.73
N TYR A 291 4.22 5.40 -4.68
CA TYR A 291 4.01 4.94 -3.31
C TYR A 291 2.76 5.58 -2.69
N PHE A 292 1.81 4.74 -2.29
CA PHE A 292 0.64 5.05 -1.43
C PHE A 292 -0.20 6.26 -1.89
N PRO A 293 -0.82 6.19 -3.08
CA PRO A 293 -1.77 7.23 -3.51
C PRO A 293 -2.92 7.33 -2.50
N ALA A 294 -3.56 8.49 -2.34
CA ALA A 294 -4.74 8.60 -1.48
C ALA A 294 -5.90 7.71 -1.95
N TYR A 295 -6.02 7.57 -3.28
CA TYR A 295 -7.03 6.75 -3.92
C TYR A 295 -6.42 6.02 -5.12
N ALA A 296 -6.71 4.72 -5.23
CA ALA A 296 -6.36 3.93 -6.41
C ALA A 296 -7.55 3.13 -6.91
N TRP A 297 -7.67 3.03 -8.23
CA TRP A 297 -8.53 2.04 -8.87
C TRP A 297 -7.85 0.69 -8.84
N HIS A 298 -8.45 -0.26 -8.16
CA HIS A 298 -8.12 -1.68 -8.27
C HIS A 298 -8.86 -2.28 -9.45
N VAL A 299 -8.10 -2.53 -10.51
CA VAL A 299 -8.56 -3.17 -11.75
C VAL A 299 -8.12 -4.62 -11.73
N ARG A 300 -9.09 -5.53 -11.63
CA ARG A 300 -8.84 -6.97 -11.67
C ARG A 300 -9.31 -7.57 -12.99
N LEU A 301 -8.36 -7.96 -13.83
CA LEU A 301 -8.60 -8.56 -15.13
C LEU A 301 -8.34 -10.07 -15.08
N GLU A 302 -9.17 -10.81 -15.78
CA GLU A 302 -9.14 -12.26 -15.86
C GLU A 302 -9.10 -12.71 -17.30
N GLY A 303 -8.03 -13.43 -17.66
CA GLY A 303 -7.76 -13.99 -18.98
C GLY A 303 -6.92 -15.26 -18.87
N ILE A 304 -5.82 -15.37 -19.61
CA ILE A 304 -4.84 -16.46 -19.43
C ILE A 304 -4.21 -16.36 -18.04
N TYR A 305 -3.96 -15.12 -17.59
CA TYR A 305 -3.46 -14.77 -16.26
C TYR A 305 -4.54 -14.05 -15.44
N MET A 306 -4.35 -14.02 -14.13
CA MET A 306 -5.02 -13.06 -13.26
C MET A 306 -4.14 -11.83 -13.15
N VAL A 307 -4.69 -10.66 -13.47
CA VAL A 307 -3.95 -9.39 -13.41
C VAL A 307 -4.65 -8.49 -12.42
N ASP A 308 -3.92 -8.10 -11.38
CA ASP A 308 -4.32 -7.12 -10.38
C ASP A 308 -3.49 -5.85 -10.59
N MET A 309 -4.14 -4.77 -11.03
CA MET A 309 -3.51 -3.46 -11.23
C MET A 309 -4.11 -2.39 -10.35
N PHE A 310 -3.27 -1.49 -9.87
CA PHE A 310 -3.64 -0.35 -9.05
C PHE A 310 -3.25 0.91 -9.80
N ILE A 311 -4.25 1.69 -10.21
CA ILE A 311 -4.08 2.92 -10.99
C ILE A 311 -4.39 4.11 -10.10
N ASN A 312 -3.49 5.09 -10.01
CA ASN A 312 -3.74 6.32 -9.27
C ASN A 312 -5.01 6.98 -9.79
N ALA A 313 -5.99 7.23 -8.91
CA ALA A 313 -7.25 7.82 -9.32
C ALA A 313 -7.14 9.31 -9.66
N GLU A 314 -6.05 9.96 -9.29
CA GLU A 314 -5.71 11.36 -9.57
C GLU A 314 -4.84 11.50 -10.82
N THR A 315 -3.69 10.81 -10.87
CA THR A 315 -2.69 10.99 -11.94
C THR A 315 -2.86 10.04 -13.13
N GLY A 316 -3.46 8.87 -12.90
CA GLY A 316 -3.56 7.79 -13.89
C GLY A 316 -2.31 6.94 -14.03
N GLU A 317 -1.29 7.17 -13.20
CA GLU A 317 -0.09 6.33 -13.17
C GLU A 317 -0.39 4.94 -12.57
N VAL A 318 0.36 3.93 -12.99
CA VAL A 318 0.26 2.57 -12.43
C VAL A 318 1.02 2.54 -11.11
N CYS A 319 0.30 2.62 -10.00
CA CYS A 319 0.91 2.59 -8.66
C CYS A 319 1.43 1.22 -8.29
N GLY A 320 0.78 0.15 -8.76
CA GLY A 320 1.34 -1.18 -8.62
C GLY A 320 0.63 -2.26 -9.43
N ALA A 321 1.33 -3.39 -9.59
CA ALA A 321 0.87 -4.51 -10.41
C ALA A 321 1.25 -5.87 -9.81
N ASN A 322 0.37 -6.83 -9.98
CA ASN A 322 0.61 -8.26 -9.77
C ASN A 322 -0.02 -9.05 -10.93
N ILE A 323 0.76 -9.94 -11.54
CA ILE A 323 0.31 -10.81 -12.63
C ILE A 323 0.60 -12.24 -12.22
N ASP A 324 -0.45 -12.98 -11.90
CA ASP A 324 -0.36 -14.34 -11.41
C ASP A 324 -0.80 -15.33 -12.49
N LEU A 325 -0.02 -16.40 -12.67
CA LEU A 325 -0.42 -17.52 -13.52
C LEU A 325 -1.70 -18.12 -12.94
N ARG A 326 -2.71 -18.35 -13.78
CA ARG A 326 -3.77 -19.28 -13.42
C ARG A 326 -3.15 -20.67 -13.35
N ASN A 327 -3.01 -21.20 -12.14
CA ASN A 327 -2.78 -22.63 -11.92
C ASN A 327 -3.98 -23.44 -12.43
#